data_AF-A0A367IJX4-F1
#
_entry.id   AF-A0A367IJX4-F1
#
_cell.length_a   1.000
_cell.length_b   1.000
_cell.length_c   1.000
_cell.angle_alpha   90.00
_cell.angle_beta   90.00
_cell.angle_gamma   90.00
#
_symmetry.space_group_name_H-M   'P 1'
#
loop_
_entity.id
_entity.type
_entity.pdbx_description
1 polymer ?
#
loop_
_entity_poly.entity_id
_entity_poly.type
_entity_poly.pdbx_seq_one_letter_code
_entity_poly.pdbx_strand_id
1 'polypeptide(L)'
;MQKISQERINNIKKHLLDNLTTSEVMAATGESRGTVQRVKKMLKIPATGNKGGRPKALTERDQRYIVQAVTIKGKGNAVEATHGLEQGLGKSVSVHTVRRALKRA
;
A
#
# COMPACT_ATOMS: atom_id res chain seq x y z
N MET A 1 12.80 -1.86 36.52
CA MET A 1 12.44 -2.16 35.11
C MET A 1 13.37 -3.26 34.61
N GLN A 2 12.87 -4.44 34.24
CA GLN A 2 13.73 -5.55 33.79
C GLN A 2 14.35 -5.23 32.43
N LYS A 3 15.66 -5.47 32.29
CA LYS A 3 16.37 -5.35 31.00
C LYS A 3 15.92 -6.50 30.10
N ILE A 4 15.49 -6.18 28.89
CA ILE A 4 15.22 -7.20 27.87
C ILE A 4 16.55 -7.77 27.38
N SER A 5 16.64 -9.09 27.21
CA SER A 5 17.82 -9.74 26.66
C SER A 5 18.03 -9.37 25.19
N GLN A 6 19.28 -9.35 24.73
CA GLN A 6 19.62 -9.02 23.35
C GLN A 6 19.01 -10.01 22.34
N GLU A 7 18.88 -11.29 22.69
CA GLU A 7 18.26 -12.32 21.83
C GLU A 7 16.79 -12.00 21.53
N ARG A 8 16.02 -11.65 22.57
CA ARG A 8 14.62 -11.22 22.43
C ARG A 8 14.49 -9.98 21.54
N ILE A 9 15.39 -8.99 21.69
CA ILE A 9 15.44 -7.83 20.80
C ILE A 9 15.68 -8.27 19.35
N ASN A 10 16.64 -9.16 19.12
CA ASN A 10 16.99 -9.64 17.78
C ASN A 10 15.83 -10.41 17.13
N ASN A 11 15.11 -11.23 17.90
CA ASN A 11 13.95 -11.97 17.42
C ASN A 11 12.81 -11.00 17.01
N ILE A 12 12.48 -10.03 17.87
CA ILE A 12 11.49 -8.98 17.54
C ILE A 12 11.93 -8.18 16.31
N LYS A 13 13.22 -7.82 16.22
CA LYS A 13 13.78 -7.07 15.09
C LYS A 13 13.60 -7.82 13.77
N LYS A 14 13.86 -9.13 13.74
CA LYS A 14 13.68 -9.97 12.56
C LYS A 14 12.24 -9.86 12.03
N HIS A 15 11.25 -10.10 12.89
CA HIS A 15 9.84 -10.03 12.47
C HIS A 15 9.39 -8.61 12.08
N LEU A 16 9.92 -7.56 12.72
CA LEU A 16 9.61 -6.18 12.34
C LEU A 16 10.17 -5.80 10.96
N LEU A 17 11.33 -6.35 10.58
CA LEU A 17 11.94 -6.14 9.26
C LEU A 17 11.18 -6.91 8.15
N ASP A 18 10.62 -8.06 8.49
CA ASP A 18 9.74 -8.85 7.61
C ASP A 18 8.35 -8.20 7.39
N ASN A 19 8.17 -6.93 7.78
CA ASN A 19 6.96 -6.13 7.67
C ASN A 19 5.73 -6.70 8.39
N LEU A 20 5.92 -7.57 9.40
CA LEU A 20 4.81 -8.03 10.22
C LEU A 20 4.25 -6.87 11.08
N THR A 21 2.95 -6.92 11.28
CA THR A 21 2.24 -6.01 12.18
C THR A 21 2.59 -6.32 13.63
N THR A 22 2.45 -5.33 14.53
CA THR A 22 2.71 -5.52 15.96
C THR A 22 1.92 -6.72 16.53
N SER A 23 0.70 -6.96 16.05
CA SER A 23 -0.12 -8.09 16.50
C SER A 23 0.46 -9.44 16.08
N GLU A 24 0.94 -9.56 14.85
CA GLU A 24 1.57 -10.78 14.35
C GLU A 24 2.92 -11.03 15.04
N VAL A 25 3.69 -9.97 15.31
CA VAL A 25 4.93 -10.09 16.09
C VAL A 25 4.65 -10.58 17.50
N MET A 26 3.60 -10.09 18.16
CA MET A 26 3.19 -10.58 19.48
C MET A 26 2.82 -12.07 19.43
N ALA A 27 2.06 -12.50 18.42
CA ALA A 27 1.69 -13.90 18.25
C ALA A 27 2.92 -14.79 17.98
N ALA A 28 3.88 -14.34 17.19
CA ALA A 28 5.09 -15.10 16.84
C ALA A 28 6.12 -15.18 17.98
N THR A 29 6.26 -14.10 18.77
CA THR A 29 7.29 -14.00 19.81
C THR A 29 6.78 -14.28 21.23
N GLY A 30 5.46 -14.32 21.44
CA GLY A 30 4.85 -14.41 22.77
C GLY A 30 5.03 -13.15 23.62
N GLU A 31 5.51 -12.06 23.03
CA GLU A 31 5.86 -10.84 23.73
C GLU A 31 4.66 -9.93 23.97
N SER A 32 4.71 -9.17 25.07
CA SER A 32 3.71 -8.15 25.32
C SER A 32 3.79 -7.02 24.29
N ARG A 33 2.64 -6.40 24.00
CA ARG A 33 2.55 -5.22 23.13
C ARG A 33 3.52 -4.12 23.55
N GLY A 34 3.64 -3.89 24.85
CA GLY A 34 4.54 -2.87 25.41
C GLY A 34 6.01 -3.15 25.12
N THR A 35 6.42 -4.42 25.20
CA THR A 35 7.78 -4.87 24.87
C THR A 35 8.09 -4.63 23.40
N VAL A 36 7.23 -5.11 22.50
CA VAL A 36 7.39 -4.97 21.04
C VAL A 36 7.47 -3.49 20.66
N GLN A 37 6.59 -2.66 21.22
CA GLN A 37 6.55 -1.23 20.90
C GLN A 37 7.76 -0.46 21.46
N ARG A 38 8.29 -0.87 22.62
CA ARG A 38 9.55 -0.32 23.16
C ARG A 38 10.72 -0.65 22.25
N VAL A 39 10.85 -1.90 21.80
CA VAL A 39 11.90 -2.33 20.87
C VAL A 39 11.77 -1.60 19.53
N LYS A 40 10.55 -1.47 19.00
CA LYS A 40 10.28 -0.70 17.77
C LYS A 40 10.74 0.75 17.87
N LYS A 41 10.46 1.42 18.99
CA LYS A 41 10.94 2.79 19.27
C LYS A 41 12.47 2.86 19.40
N MET A 42 13.07 1.92 20.12
CA MET A 42 14.52 1.84 20.32
C MET A 42 15.27 1.69 18.99
N LEU A 43 14.75 0.87 18.08
CA LEU A 43 15.34 0.62 16.77
C LEU A 43 14.93 1.66 15.70
N LYS A 44 14.11 2.65 16.05
CA LYS A 44 13.56 3.67 15.13
C LYS A 44 12.93 3.06 13.86
N ILE A 45 12.32 1.89 13.99
CA ILE A 45 11.67 1.22 12.84
C ILE A 45 10.38 2.00 12.51
N PRO A 46 10.21 2.47 11.26
CA PRO A 46 9.03 3.24 10.89
C PRO A 46 7.76 2.42 11.12
N ALA A 47 6.64 3.10 11.35
CA ALA A 47 5.37 2.43 11.34
C ALA A 47 5.16 1.83 9.96
N THR A 48 5.01 0.50 9.88
CA THR A 48 4.51 -0.16 8.68
C THR A 48 3.19 0.51 8.34
N GLY A 49 3.17 1.23 7.22
CA GLY A 49 2.00 1.98 6.79
C GLY A 49 0.79 1.06 6.77
N ASN A 50 -0.32 1.53 7.33
CA ASN A 50 -1.56 0.78 7.34
C ASN A 50 -1.91 0.45 5.88
N LYS A 51 -1.86 -0.83 5.50
CA LYS A 51 -2.34 -1.32 4.20
C LYS A 51 -3.86 -1.28 4.11
N GLY A 52 -4.54 -0.74 5.14
CA GLY A 52 -5.98 -0.58 5.18
C GLY A 52 -6.51 0.26 4.02
N GLY A 53 -7.65 -0.17 3.48
CA GLY A 53 -8.37 0.49 2.41
C GLY A 53 -8.88 -0.51 1.37
N ARG A 54 -9.95 -0.14 0.67
CA ARG A 54 -10.41 -0.91 -0.49
C ARG A 54 -9.34 -0.81 -1.59
N PRO A 55 -8.94 -1.94 -2.22
CA PRO A 55 -8.06 -1.91 -3.38
C PRO A 55 -8.55 -0.91 -4.42
N LYS A 56 -7.62 -0.16 -5.02
CA LYS A 56 -7.98 0.81 -6.06
C LYS A 56 -8.67 0.06 -7.21
N ALA A 57 -9.74 0.66 -7.74
CA ALA A 57 -10.45 0.13 -8.91
C ALA A 57 -9.56 0.06 -10.16
N LEU A 58 -8.52 0.90 -10.22
CA LEU A 58 -7.53 0.93 -11.29
C LEU A 58 -6.17 0.50 -10.74
N THR A 59 -5.58 -0.48 -11.40
CA THR A 59 -4.16 -0.85 -11.22
C THR A 59 -3.26 0.24 -11.79
N GLU A 60 -1.97 0.21 -11.46
CA GLU A 60 -1.00 1.14 -12.05
C GLU A 60 -0.91 0.99 -13.58
N ARG A 61 -1.07 -0.23 -14.09
CA ARG A 61 -1.11 -0.50 -15.53
C ARG A 61 -2.31 0.19 -16.19
N ASP A 62 -3.48 0.11 -15.56
CA ASP A 62 -4.68 0.77 -16.08
C ASP A 62 -4.49 2.31 -16.08
N GLN A 63 -3.89 2.86 -15.03
CA GLN A 63 -3.60 4.30 -14.95
C GLN A 63 -2.65 4.76 -16.07
N ARG A 64 -1.58 4.02 -16.33
CA ARG A 64 -0.66 4.31 -17.44
C ARG A 64 -1.36 4.23 -18.79
N TYR A 65 -2.21 3.24 -19.00
CA TYR A 65 -2.99 3.11 -20.23
C TYR A 65 -3.93 4.31 -20.44
N ILE A 66 -4.60 4.78 -19.39
CA ILE A 66 -5.45 5.98 -19.43
C ILE A 66 -4.63 7.21 -19.84
N VAL A 67 -3.50 7.44 -19.18
CA VAL A 67 -2.62 8.58 -19.46
C VAL A 67 -2.16 8.53 -20.91
N GLN A 68 -1.68 7.38 -21.37
CA GLN A 68 -1.24 7.18 -22.75
C GLN A 68 -2.36 7.39 -23.77
N ALA A 69 -3.58 6.96 -23.45
CA ALA A 69 -4.74 7.15 -24.32
C ALA A 69 -5.09 8.64 -24.48
N VAL A 70 -4.89 9.45 -23.44
CA VAL A 70 -5.11 10.90 -23.49
C VAL A 70 -3.94 11.62 -24.17
N THR A 71 -2.69 11.28 -23.82
CA THR A 71 -1.50 12.02 -24.28
C THR A 71 -1.06 11.64 -25.70
N ILE A 72 -1.12 10.36 -26.07
CA ILE A 72 -0.61 9.86 -27.36
C ILE A 72 -1.74 9.65 -28.36
N LYS A 73 -2.86 9.07 -27.92
CA LYS A 73 -3.98 8.73 -28.82
C LYS A 73 -4.99 9.86 -29.03
N GLY A 74 -4.72 11.04 -28.46
CA GLY A 74 -5.53 12.25 -28.68
C GLY A 74 -6.96 12.16 -28.16
N LYS A 75 -7.25 11.27 -27.20
CA LYS A 75 -8.58 11.23 -26.55
C LYS A 75 -8.74 12.48 -25.71
N GLY A 76 -9.48 13.46 -26.23
CA GLY A 76 -9.49 14.84 -25.74
C GLY A 76 -10.18 15.00 -24.37
N ASN A 77 -10.85 13.96 -23.87
CA ASN A 77 -11.59 14.04 -22.62
C ASN A 77 -11.64 12.70 -21.85
N ALA A 78 -11.99 12.80 -20.56
CA ALA A 78 -12.12 11.66 -19.66
C ALA A 78 -13.25 10.68 -20.04
N VAL A 79 -14.20 11.09 -20.87
CA VAL A 79 -15.34 10.28 -21.34
C VAL A 79 -14.90 9.31 -22.44
N GLU A 80 -14.07 9.78 -23.37
CA GLU A 80 -13.45 8.95 -24.41
C GLU A 80 -12.43 7.97 -23.82
N ALA A 81 -11.71 8.40 -22.79
CA ALA A 81 -10.77 7.54 -22.07
C ALA A 81 -11.50 6.42 -21.29
N THR A 82 -12.69 6.70 -20.74
CA THR A 82 -13.54 5.67 -20.11
C THR A 82 -14.06 4.66 -21.13
N HIS A 83 -14.59 5.11 -22.26
CA HIS A 83 -15.00 4.20 -23.34
C HIS A 83 -13.82 3.36 -23.87
N GLY A 84 -12.62 3.96 -23.95
CA GLY A 84 -11.41 3.24 -24.34
C GLY A 84 -10.94 2.18 -23.35
N LEU A 85 -11.23 2.35 -22.07
CA LEU A 85 -10.96 1.36 -21.02
C LEU A 85 -11.94 0.19 -21.08
N GLU A 86 -13.21 0.48 -21.32
CA GLU A 86 -14.23 -0.54 -21.47
C GLU A 86 -13.97 -1.39 -22.72
N GLN A 87 -13.73 -0.76 -23.86
CA GLN A 87 -13.43 -1.46 -25.11
C GLN A 87 -12.07 -2.17 -25.12
N GLY A 88 -11.03 -1.55 -24.54
CA GLY A 88 -9.66 -2.08 -24.61
C GLY A 88 -9.28 -3.05 -23.49
N LEU A 89 -9.87 -2.90 -22.30
CA LEU A 89 -9.53 -3.68 -21.11
C LEU A 89 -10.74 -4.38 -20.48
N GLY A 90 -11.95 -4.22 -21.03
CA GLY A 90 -13.17 -4.80 -20.47
C GLY A 90 -13.55 -4.22 -19.10
N LYS A 91 -13.00 -3.05 -18.74
CA LYS A 91 -13.18 -2.46 -17.41
C LYS A 91 -14.12 -1.27 -17.46
N SER A 92 -15.32 -1.45 -16.91
CA SER A 92 -16.25 -0.36 -16.66
C SER A 92 -15.87 0.38 -15.38
N VAL A 93 -15.48 1.65 -15.51
CA VAL A 93 -15.14 2.53 -14.40
C VAL A 93 -15.77 3.91 -14.62
N SER A 94 -16.13 4.58 -13.53
CA SER A 94 -16.75 5.90 -13.64
C SER A 94 -15.78 6.94 -14.22
N VAL A 95 -16.32 7.91 -14.95
CA VAL A 95 -15.57 9.07 -15.47
C VAL A 95 -14.82 9.80 -14.34
N HIS A 96 -15.41 9.87 -13.15
CA HIS A 96 -14.78 10.45 -11.97
C HIS A 96 -13.52 9.69 -11.55
N THR A 97 -13.52 8.36 -11.66
CA THR A 97 -12.35 7.53 -11.35
C THR A 97 -11.22 7.80 -12.35
N VAL A 98 -11.54 7.96 -13.63
CA VAL A 98 -10.59 8.29 -14.69
C VAL A 98 -10.00 9.69 -14.51
N ARG A 99 -10.83 10.70 -14.20
CA ARG A 99 -10.34 12.06 -13.89
C ARG A 99 -9.37 12.07 -12.70
N ARG A 100 -9.67 11.33 -11.63
CA ARG A 100 -8.74 11.21 -10.49
C ARG A 100 -7.44 10.51 -10.86
N ALA A 101 -7.48 9.53 -11.76
CA ALA A 101 -6.28 8.85 -12.24
C ALA A 101 -5.40 9.83 -13.05
N LEU A 102 -6.01 10.61 -13.96
CA LEU A 102 -5.33 11.63 -14.74
C LEU A 102 -4.73 12.75 -13.89
N LYS A 103 -5.41 13.18 -12.82
CA LYS A 103 -4.89 14.22 -11.90
C LYS A 103 -3.68 13.76 -11.07
N ARG A 104 -3.50 12.45 -10.92
CA ARG A 104 -2.41 11.85 -10.12
C ARG A 104 -1.19 11.45 -10.95
N ALA A 105 -1.35 11.41 -12.27
CA ALA A 105 -0.27 11.17 -13.21
C ALA A 105 0.51 12.46 -13.46
#